data_AF-A0A257QI73-F1
#
_entry.id   AF-A0A257QI73-F1
#
_cell.length_a   1.000
_cell.length_b   1.000
_cell.length_c   1.000
_cell.angle_alpha   90.00
_cell.angle_beta   90.00
_cell.angle_gamma   90.00
#
_symmetry.space_group_name_H-M   'P 1'
#
loop_
_entity.id
_entity.type
_entity.pdbx_description
1 polymer ?
#
loop_
_entity_poly.entity_id
_entity_poly.type
_entity_poly.pdbx_seq_one_letter_code
_entity_poly.pdbx_strand_id
1 'polypeptide(L)'
;RLSAGTTQKIALNILSSTVMIKLGKTYGPYMVDVRATNEKLRRRAARITAAIAGVSEETAAATLAACGYEVKAAITRLRTLP
;
A
#
# COMPACT_ATOMS: atom_id res chain seq x y z
N ARG A 1 -0.03 24.58 -20.64
CA ARG A 1 1.06 23.60 -20.38
C ARG A 1 1.93 23.96 -19.16
N LEU A 2 1.96 25.22 -18.71
CA LEU A 2 2.70 25.66 -17.51
C LEU A 2 1.76 25.63 -16.28
N SER A 3 1.45 26.78 -15.67
CA SER A 3 0.64 26.88 -14.45
C SER A 3 -0.70 26.14 -14.52
N ALA A 4 -1.46 26.32 -15.60
CA ALA A 4 -2.75 25.65 -15.78
C ALA A 4 -2.63 24.12 -15.73
N GLY A 5 -1.56 23.54 -16.26
CA GLY A 5 -1.33 22.09 -16.23
C GLY A 5 -0.98 21.60 -14.82
N THR A 6 -0.16 22.35 -14.09
CA THR A 6 0.18 22.03 -12.70
C THR A 6 -1.06 22.09 -11.80
N THR A 7 -1.89 23.13 -11.96
CA THR A 7 -3.13 23.28 -11.18
C THR A 7 -4.09 22.12 -11.45
N GLN A 8 -4.28 21.73 -12.71
CA GLN A 8 -5.11 20.58 -13.06
C GLN A 8 -4.60 19.28 -12.43
N LYS A 9 -3.28 19.04 -12.49
CA LYS A 9 -2.67 17.85 -11.86
C LYS A 9 -2.89 17.84 -10.35
N ILE A 10 -2.73 18.98 -9.68
CA ILE A 10 -2.96 19.10 -8.24
C ILE A 10 -4.43 18.78 -7.92
N ALA A 11 -5.38 19.40 -8.64
CA ALA A 11 -6.80 19.16 -8.43
C ALA A 11 -7.18 17.68 -8.62
N LEU A 12 -6.70 17.04 -9.70
CA LEU A 12 -6.96 15.63 -9.98
C LEU A 12 -6.29 14.69 -8.97
N ASN A 13 -5.08 15.00 -8.52
CA ASN A 13 -4.39 14.21 -7.50
C ASN A 13 -5.11 14.28 -6.16
N ILE A 14 -5.58 15.46 -5.74
CA ILE A 14 -6.37 15.63 -4.53
C ILE A 14 -7.67 14.82 -4.64
N LEU A 15 -8.44 15.02 -5.71
CA LEU A 15 -9.72 14.35 -5.90
C LEU A 15 -9.58 12.83 -5.86
N SER A 16 -8.69 12.27 -6.68
CA SER A 16 -8.47 10.82 -6.75
C SER A 16 -7.95 10.24 -5.44
N SER A 17 -7.01 10.93 -4.76
CA SER A 17 -6.46 10.45 -3.49
C SER A 17 -7.50 10.48 -2.38
N THR A 18 -8.29 11.56 -2.27
CA THR A 18 -9.36 11.68 -1.27
C THR A 18 -10.42 10.58 -1.45
N VAL A 19 -10.80 10.28 -2.70
CA VAL A 19 -11.74 9.19 -2.98
C VAL A 19 -11.16 7.84 -2.54
N MET A 20 -9.90 7.54 -2.87
CA MET A 20 -9.26 6.27 -2.49
C MET A 20 -9.09 6.12 -0.97
N ILE A 21 -8.81 7.21 -0.26
CA ILE A 21 -8.76 7.23 1.21
C ILE A 21 -10.14 6.88 1.78
N LYS A 22 -11.21 7.52 1.28
CA LYS A 22 -12.59 7.25 1.74
C LYS A 22 -13.06 5.82 1.44
N LEU A 23 -12.55 5.20 0.37
CA LEU A 23 -12.82 3.80 0.03
C LEU A 23 -11.96 2.79 0.82
N GLY A 24 -11.17 3.24 1.80
CA GLY A 24 -10.35 2.35 2.63
C GLY A 24 -9.18 1.70 1.88
N LYS A 25 -8.72 2.29 0.78
CA LYS A 25 -7.57 1.78 0.00
C LYS A 25 -6.21 2.15 0.63
N THR A 26 -6.24 2.92 1.71
CA THR A 26 -5.07 3.35 2.49
C THR A 26 -5.29 3.05 3.97
N TYR A 27 -4.21 2.81 4.69
CA TYR A 27 -4.20 2.71 6.16
C TYR A 27 -3.15 3.68 6.70
N GLY A 28 -3.59 4.77 7.34
CA GLY A 28 -2.71 5.88 7.69
C GLY A 28 -1.96 6.40 6.46
N PRO A 29 -0.61 6.56 6.51
CA PRO A 29 0.18 7.01 5.36
C PRO A 29 0.43 5.89 4.32
N TYR A 30 -0.03 4.67 4.57
CA TYR A 30 0.31 3.50 3.76
C TYR A 30 -0.75 3.16 2.72
N MET A 31 -0.30 2.86 1.50
CA MET A 31 -1.15 2.37 0.42
C MET A 31 -1.27 0.84 0.51
N VAL A 32 -2.36 0.37 1.12
CA VAL A 32 -2.59 -1.07 1.40
C VAL A 32 -3.23 -1.82 0.23
N ASP A 33 -3.66 -1.12 -0.81
CA ASP A 33 -4.16 -1.71 -2.07
C ASP A 33 -3.14 -1.58 -3.21
N VAL A 34 -1.85 -1.66 -2.89
CA VAL A 34 -0.76 -1.60 -3.88
C VAL A 34 -0.67 -2.90 -4.67
N ARG A 35 -0.62 -2.81 -6.00
CA ARG A 35 -0.32 -3.95 -6.88
C ARG A 35 1.20 -4.10 -7.04
N ALA A 36 1.76 -5.18 -6.53
CA ALA A 36 3.21 -5.42 -6.53
C ALA A 36 3.73 -5.99 -7.87
N THR A 37 3.62 -5.22 -8.96
CA THR A 37 3.95 -5.68 -10.32
C THR A 37 5.45 -5.67 -10.66
N ASN A 38 6.29 -5.12 -9.80
CA ASN A 38 7.74 -5.07 -9.99
C ASN A 38 8.45 -5.16 -8.65
N GLU A 39 9.76 -5.34 -8.72
CA GLU A 39 10.61 -5.55 -7.56
C GLU A 39 10.57 -4.38 -6.56
N LYS A 40 10.54 -3.14 -7.03
CA LYS A 40 10.39 -1.95 -6.18
C LYS A 40 9.07 -1.98 -5.40
N LEU A 41 7.98 -2.36 -6.07
CA LEU A 41 6.66 -2.43 -5.44
C LEU A 41 6.55 -3.63 -4.49
N ARG A 42 7.20 -4.76 -4.80
CA ARG A 42 7.31 -5.91 -3.87
C ARG A 42 8.02 -5.53 -2.57
N ARG A 43 9.19 -4.89 -2.66
CA ARG A 43 9.92 -4.37 -1.48
C ARG A 43 9.10 -3.34 -0.71
N ARG A 44 8.39 -2.45 -1.42
CA ARG A 44 7.50 -1.48 -0.78
C ARG A 44 6.34 -2.17 -0.03
N ALA A 45 5.74 -3.19 -0.61
CA ALA A 45 4.67 -3.96 0.03
C ALA A 45 5.18 -4.66 1.31
N ALA A 46 6.39 -5.23 1.28
CA ALA A 46 7.03 -5.84 2.45
C ALA A 46 7.22 -4.83 3.59
N ARG A 47 7.79 -3.65 3.28
CA ARG A 47 7.95 -2.56 4.26
C ARG A 47 6.63 -2.10 4.88
N ILE A 48 5.59 -1.92 4.05
CA ILE A 48 4.26 -1.52 4.54
C ILE A 48 3.70 -2.59 5.48
N THR A 49 3.77 -3.85 5.06
CA THR A 49 3.22 -4.99 5.81
C THR A 49 3.95 -5.15 7.15
N ALA A 50 5.29 -5.10 7.14
CA ALA A 50 6.12 -5.13 8.33
C ALA A 50 5.77 -3.98 9.30
N ALA A 51 5.67 -2.75 8.79
CA ALA A 51 5.36 -1.58 9.61
C ALA A 51 3.96 -1.63 10.24
N ILE A 52 2.96 -2.18 9.54
CA ILE A 52 1.59 -2.28 10.06
C ILE A 52 1.43 -3.48 11.01
N ALA A 53 2.06 -4.61 10.70
CA ALA A 53 1.93 -5.84 11.49
C ALA A 53 2.92 -5.91 12.66
N GLY A 54 3.96 -5.06 12.70
CA GLY A 54 4.97 -5.06 13.76
C GLY A 54 5.95 -6.24 13.67
N VAL A 55 6.23 -6.72 12.46
CA VAL A 55 7.11 -7.89 12.20
C VAL A 55 8.34 -7.48 11.37
N SER A 56 9.33 -8.38 11.24
CA SER A 56 10.47 -8.15 10.35
C SER A 56 10.05 -8.09 8.87
N GLU A 57 10.83 -7.37 8.05
CA GLU A 57 10.59 -7.31 6.60
C GLU A 57 10.68 -8.68 5.92
N GLU A 58 11.51 -9.59 6.44
CA GLU A 58 11.66 -10.97 5.95
C GLU A 58 10.38 -11.78 6.16
N THR A 59 9.81 -11.75 7.37
CA THR A 59 8.54 -12.41 7.70
C THR A 59 7.38 -11.82 6.88
N ALA A 60 7.37 -10.50 6.71
CA ALA A 60 6.39 -9.81 5.88
C ALA A 60 6.51 -10.22 4.40
N ALA A 61 7.72 -10.29 3.86
CA ALA A 61 7.98 -10.67 2.48
C ALA A 61 7.57 -12.13 2.19
N ALA A 62 7.90 -13.05 3.10
CA ALA A 62 7.48 -14.45 3.01
C ALA A 62 5.95 -14.58 3.02
N THR A 63 5.29 -13.86 3.93
CA THR A 63 3.82 -13.88 4.04
C THR A 63 3.15 -13.26 2.81
N LEU A 64 3.68 -12.16 2.28
CA LEU A 64 3.20 -11.55 1.04
C LEU A 64 3.32 -12.51 -0.14
N ALA A 65 4.43 -13.22 -0.28
CA ALA A 65 4.60 -14.21 -1.35
C ALA A 65 3.52 -15.31 -1.27
N ALA A 66 3.18 -15.77 -0.05
CA ALA A 66 2.11 -16.74 0.17
C ALA A 66 0.69 -16.16 -0.08
N CYS A 67 0.51 -14.85 0.08
CA CYS A 67 -0.78 -14.15 -0.11
C CYS A 67 -0.92 -13.51 -1.50
N GLY A 68 -0.14 -13.91 -2.51
CA GLY A 68 -0.22 -13.34 -3.86
C GLY A 68 0.14 -11.85 -3.93
N TYR A 69 0.95 -11.37 -2.97
CA TYR A 69 1.32 -9.97 -2.76
C TYR A 69 0.17 -9.02 -2.41
N GLU A 70 -0.94 -9.54 -1.90
CA GLU A 70 -1.99 -8.70 -1.32
C GLU A 70 -1.66 -8.27 0.11
N VAL A 71 -1.37 -6.98 0.29
CA VAL A 71 -0.96 -6.40 1.58
C VAL A 71 -2.04 -6.57 2.66
N LYS A 72 -3.32 -6.34 2.33
CA LYS A 72 -4.42 -6.52 3.30
C LYS A 72 -4.51 -7.96 3.80
N ALA A 73 -4.47 -8.94 2.89
CA ALA A 73 -4.54 -10.35 3.23
C ALA A 73 -3.33 -10.76 4.10
N ALA A 74 -2.13 -10.30 3.75
CA ALA A 74 -0.91 -10.57 4.51
C ALA A 74 -0.97 -9.97 5.93
N ILE A 75 -1.44 -8.73 6.10
CA ILE A 75 -1.61 -8.10 7.41
C ILE A 75 -2.64 -8.84 8.25
N THR A 76 -3.79 -9.21 7.67
CA THR A 76 -4.80 -9.99 8.38
C THR A 76 -4.19 -11.30 8.89
N ARG A 77 -3.51 -12.05 8.02
CA ARG A 77 -2.87 -13.32 8.38
C ARG A 77 -1.87 -13.17 9.53
N LEU A 78 -1.03 -12.14 9.49
CA LEU A 78 -0.01 -11.88 10.53
C LEU A 78 -0.62 -11.46 11.87
N ARG A 79 -1.74 -10.74 11.87
CA ARG A 79 -2.40 -10.26 13.09
C ARG A 79 -3.40 -11.25 13.69
N THR A 80 -3.88 -12.22 12.91
CA THR A 80 -4.77 -13.29 13.38
C THR A 80 -4.03 -14.50 13.93
N LEU A 81 -2.71 -14.59 13.74
CA LEU A 81 -1.91 -15.61 14.40
C LEU A 81 -1.76 -15.22 15.89
N PRO A 82 -2.03 -16.15 16.83
CA PRO A 82 -1.99 -15.89 18.27
C PRO A 82 -0.58 -15.53 18.76
#